data_AF-A0A969JZ01-F1
#
_entry.id   AF-A0A969JZ01-F1
#
_cell.length_a   1.000
_cell.length_b   1.000
_cell.length_c   1.000
_cell.angle_alpha   90.00
_cell.angle_beta   90.00
_cell.angle_gamma   90.00
#
_symmetry.space_group_name_H-M   'P 1'
#
loop_
_entity.id
_entity.type
_entity.pdbx_description
1 polymer ?
#
loop_
_entity_poly.entity_id
_entity_poly.type
_entity_poly.pdbx_seq_one_letter_code
_entity_poly.pdbx_strand_id
1 'polypeptide(L)'
;VAQRVKQVILFGELADLLQKKLEQTGFENLPDRITRVERMAEAVEMARGTAVSGDIVLLSPGGTSYDTFKDFAERGEQFREMVKAL
;
A
#
# COMPACT_ATOMS: atom_id res chain seq x y z
N VAL A 1 3.22 -14.51 -3.75
CA VAL A 1 2.61 -13.20 -3.37
C VAL A 1 1.49 -12.81 -4.34
N ALA A 2 1.75 -12.70 -5.65
CA ALA A 2 0.77 -12.23 -6.63
C ALA A 2 -0.57 -12.98 -6.69
N GLN A 3 -0.60 -14.29 -6.43
CA GLN A 3 -1.85 -15.08 -6.50
C GLN A 3 -2.77 -14.93 -5.28
N ARG A 4 -2.31 -14.31 -4.18
CA ARG A 4 -3.09 -14.20 -2.91
C ARG A 4 -3.45 -12.78 -2.52
N VAL A 5 -3.05 -11.80 -3.34
CA VAL A 5 -3.27 -10.38 -3.05
C VAL A 5 -4.46 -9.89 -3.87
N LYS A 6 -5.48 -9.40 -3.16
CA LYS A 6 -6.69 -8.82 -3.76
C LYS A 6 -6.38 -7.51 -4.49
N GLN A 7 -5.61 -6.63 -3.85
CA GLN A 7 -5.23 -5.33 -4.37
C GLN A 7 -3.92 -4.88 -3.75
N VAL A 8 -3.12 -4.12 -4.50
CA VAL A 8 -1.92 -3.43 -4.06
C VAL A 8 -2.12 -1.93 -4.24
N ILE A 9 -1.90 -1.18 -3.17
CA ILE A 9 -1.94 0.28 -3.22
C ILE A 9 -0.52 0.79 -2.99
N LEU A 10 0.01 1.52 -3.97
CA LEU A 10 1.36 2.06 -4.00
C LEU A 10 1.31 3.56 -3.74
N PHE A 11 2.22 4.07 -2.90
CA PHE A 11 2.35 5.49 -2.61
C PHE A 11 3.81 5.89 -2.40
N GLY A 12 4.09 7.19 -2.52
CA GLY A 12 5.43 7.76 -2.38
C GLY A 12 6.38 7.44 -3.55
N GLU A 13 7.64 7.84 -3.41
CA GLU A 13 8.63 7.82 -4.49
C GLU A 13 9.01 6.41 -4.97
N LEU A 14 8.92 5.42 -4.07
CA LEU A 14 9.19 4.02 -4.41
C LEU A 14 8.07 3.36 -5.22
N ALA A 15 6.91 4.02 -5.39
CA ALA A 15 5.77 3.45 -6.09
C ALA A 15 6.12 3.02 -7.53
N ASP A 16 6.95 3.79 -8.26
CA ASP A 16 7.34 3.46 -9.64
C ASP A 16 8.18 2.20 -9.70
N LEU A 17 9.15 2.10 -8.81
CA LEU A 17 10.04 0.95 -8.73
C LEU A 17 9.28 -0.31 -8.34
N LEU A 18 8.38 -0.20 -7.36
CA LEU A 18 7.56 -1.31 -6.90
C LEU A 18 6.55 -1.75 -7.97
N GLN A 19 5.92 -0.82 -8.69
CA GLN A 19 5.02 -1.16 -9.78
C GLN A 19 5.74 -1.99 -10.85
N LYS A 20 6.89 -1.53 -11.34
CA LYS A 20 7.68 -2.27 -12.34
C LYS A 20 8.07 -3.66 -11.86
N LYS A 21 8.44 -3.80 -10.58
CA LYS A 21 8.74 -5.11 -9.99
C LYS A 21 7.51 -5.99 -9.91
N LEU A 22 6.35 -5.44 -9.52
CA LEU A 22 5.10 -6.19 -9.44
C LEU A 22 4.66 -6.69 -10.81
N GLU A 23 4.74 -5.85 -11.85
CA GLU A 23 4.46 -6.21 -13.25
C GLU A 23 5.28 -7.45 -13.65
N GLN A 24 6.58 -7.48 -13.34
CA GLN A 24 7.48 -8.63 -13.59
C GLN A 24 7.14 -9.91 -12.82
N THR A 25 6.31 -9.84 -11.76
CA THR A 25 5.88 -11.02 -10.99
C THR A 25 4.57 -11.65 -11.48
N GLY A 26 4.01 -11.15 -12.58
CA GLY A 26 2.74 -11.62 -13.17
C GLY A 26 1.51 -10.81 -12.74
N PHE A 27 1.67 -9.68 -12.05
CA PHE A 27 0.59 -8.70 -11.88
C PHE A 27 0.28 -7.91 -13.17
N GLU A 28 1.14 -7.99 -14.19
CA GLU A 28 0.92 -7.35 -15.50
C GLU A 28 -0.44 -7.69 -16.12
N ASN A 29 -0.97 -8.89 -15.85
CA ASN A 29 -2.26 -9.36 -16.36
C ASN A 29 -3.47 -8.93 -15.50
N LEU A 30 -3.24 -8.16 -14.44
CA LEU A 30 -4.24 -7.71 -13.48
C LEU A 30 -4.07 -6.21 -13.16
N PRO A 31 -4.12 -5.32 -14.18
CA PRO A 31 -3.91 -3.88 -13.99
C PRO A 31 -4.89 -3.27 -12.99
N ASP A 32 -6.12 -3.77 -12.92
CA ASP A 32 -7.15 -3.32 -11.97
C ASP A 32 -6.81 -3.59 -10.50
N ARG A 33 -5.77 -4.40 -10.23
CA ARG A 33 -5.33 -4.74 -8.86
C ARG A 33 -4.22 -3.85 -8.34
N ILE A 34 -3.63 -2.97 -9.16
CA ILE A 34 -2.60 -2.01 -8.71
C ILE A 34 -3.21 -0.61 -8.76
N THR A 35 -3.18 0.08 -7.63
CA THR A 35 -3.65 1.47 -7.53
C THR A 35 -2.51 2.34 -7.03
N ARG A 36 -2.34 3.52 -7.64
CA ARG A 36 -1.37 4.51 -7.18
C ARG A 36 -2.08 5.68 -6.53
N VAL A 37 -1.53 6.12 -5.42
CA VAL A 37 -1.95 7.31 -4.69
C VAL A 37 -0.70 8.08 -4.25
N GLU A 38 -0.86 9.33 -3.85
CA GLU A 38 0.30 10.16 -3.51
C GLU A 38 0.73 9.95 -2.06
N ARG A 39 -0.24 9.80 -1.15
CA ARG A 39 -0.01 9.81 0.30
C ARG A 39 -0.61 8.60 1.01
N MET A 40 -0.06 8.26 2.18
CA MET A 40 -0.54 7.13 2.98
C MET A 40 -2.02 7.27 3.37
N ALA A 41 -2.48 8.49 3.68
CA ALA A 41 -3.88 8.73 4.02
C ALA A 41 -4.83 8.33 2.88
N GLU A 42 -4.48 8.67 1.64
CA GLU A 42 -5.23 8.25 0.45
C GLU A 42 -5.19 6.72 0.28
N ALA A 43 -4.06 6.10 0.61
CA ALA A 43 -3.95 4.63 0.55
C ALA A 43 -4.87 3.95 1.56
N VAL A 44 -4.98 4.51 2.77
CA VAL A 44 -5.88 4.00 3.82
C VAL A 44 -7.34 4.17 3.41
N GLU A 45 -7.73 5.33 2.88
CA GLU A 45 -9.09 5.56 2.38
C GLU A 45 -9.47 4.62 1.22
N MET A 46 -8.54 4.44 0.28
CA MET A 46 -8.75 3.49 -0.82
C MET A 46 -8.90 2.05 -0.31
N ALA A 47 -8.05 1.64 0.64
CA ALA A 47 -8.17 0.33 1.27
C ALA A 47 -9.51 0.15 2.01
N ARG A 48 -10.00 1.19 2.70
CA ARG A 48 -11.32 1.18 3.36
C ARG A 48 -12.46 1.00 2.35
N GLY A 49 -12.38 1.66 1.20
CA GLY A 49 -13.41 1.57 0.16
C GLY A 49 -13.47 0.22 -0.57
N THR A 50 -12.36 -0.54 -0.59
CA THR A 50 -12.27 -1.79 -1.34
C THR A 50 -12.22 -3.05 -0.47
N ALA A 51 -11.83 -2.92 0.80
CA ALA A 51 -11.84 -4.02 1.75
C ALA A 51 -13.28 -4.38 2.15
N VAL A 52 -13.55 -5.67 2.26
CA VAL A 52 -14.82 -6.20 2.78
C VAL A 52 -14.57 -6.99 4.06
N SER A 53 -15.64 -7.31 4.80
CA SER A 53 -15.54 -8.13 6.01
C SER A 53 -14.80 -9.45 5.72
N GLY A 54 -13.72 -9.70 6.48
CA GLY A 54 -12.86 -10.87 6.31
C GLY A 54 -11.56 -10.60 5.52
N ASP A 55 -11.44 -9.45 4.85
CA ASP A 55 -10.18 -9.03 4.23
C ASP A 55 -9.15 -8.60 5.28
N ILE A 56 -7.87 -8.70 4.92
CA ILE A 56 -6.74 -8.20 5.71
C ILE A 56 -6.09 -7.04 4.97
N VAL A 57 -6.00 -5.89 5.62
CA VAL A 57 -5.22 -4.73 5.15
C VAL A 57 -3.86 -4.74 5.82
N LEU A 58 -2.78 -4.80 5.03
CA LEU A 58 -1.41 -4.88 5.51
C LEU A 58 -0.58 -3.71 4.95
N LEU A 59 0.01 -2.92 5.84
CA LEU A 59 1.06 -1.97 5.48
C LEU A 59 2.41 -2.68 5.40
N SER A 60 2.93 -2.86 4.17
CA SER A 60 4.24 -3.49 3.91
C SER A 60 5.06 -2.67 2.90
N PRO A 61 5.67 -1.55 3.33
CA PRO A 61 6.28 -0.55 2.44
C PRO A 61 7.61 -1.00 1.80
N GLY A 62 8.17 -2.14 2.18
CA GLY A 62 9.29 -2.78 1.46
C GLY A 62 10.61 -2.00 1.39
N GLY A 63 10.71 -0.82 2.02
CA GLY A 63 11.87 0.08 1.92
C GLY A 63 11.97 1.08 3.08
N THR A 64 13.15 1.72 3.15
CA THR A 64 13.52 2.75 4.12
C THR A 64 12.64 4.00 3.98
N SER A 65 12.01 4.45 5.07
CA SER A 65 11.04 5.57 5.13
C SER A 65 11.59 6.99 4.91
N TYR A 66 12.79 7.14 4.34
CA TYR A 66 13.63 8.32 4.60
C TYR A 66 13.13 9.68 4.07
N ASP A 67 12.05 9.75 3.28
CA ASP A 67 11.62 11.02 2.69
C ASP A 67 10.35 11.62 3.32
N THR A 68 9.59 10.88 4.14
CA THR A 68 8.32 11.38 4.75
C THR A 68 8.16 11.10 6.24
N PHE A 69 8.89 10.12 6.80
CA PHE A 69 8.81 9.75 8.21
C PHE A 69 10.20 9.67 8.82
N LYS A 70 10.32 10.11 10.08
CA LYS A 70 11.57 10.10 10.85
C LYS A 70 12.13 8.69 10.97
N ASP A 71 11.25 7.70 11.13
CA ASP A 71 11.61 6.30 11.19
C ASP A 71 10.43 5.38 10.84
N PHE A 72 10.70 4.07 10.86
CA PHE A 72 9.72 3.03 10.57
C PHE A 72 8.59 2.95 11.59
N ALA A 73 8.86 3.29 12.85
CA ALA A 73 7.90 3.20 13.95
C ALA A 73 6.87 4.33 13.84
N GLU A 74 7.32 5.56 13.59
CA GLU A 74 6.43 6.71 13.36
C GLU A 74 5.45 6.45 12.21
N ARG A 75 5.95 5.90 11.09
CA ARG A 75 5.10 5.52 9.95
C ARG A 75 4.06 4.47 10.34
N GLY A 76 4.46 3.47 11.13
CA GLY A 76 3.57 2.43 11.63
C GLY A 76 2.51 2.99 12.57
N GLU A 77 2.88 3.89 13.47
CA GLU A 77 1.95 4.54 14.39
C GLU A 77 0.97 5.45 13.65
N GLN A 78 1.42 6.26 12.70
CA GLN A 78 0.51 7.07 11.87
C GLN A 78 -0.51 6.19 11.11
N PHE A 79 -0.08 5.06 10.55
CA PHE A 79 -1.02 4.12 9.92
C PHE A 79 -2.06 3.60 10.94
N ARG A 80 -1.64 3.25 12.15
CA ARG A 80 -2.54 2.77 13.20
C ARG A 80 -3.51 3.86 13.64
N GLU A 81 -3.06 5.10 13.77
CA GLU A 81 -3.92 6.25 14.10
C GLU A 81 -4.97 6.47 13.01
N MET A 82 -4.56 6.48 11.74
CA MET A 82 -5.48 6.60 10.61
C MET A 82 -6.52 5.47 10.62
N VAL A 83 -6.08 4.21 10.78
CA VAL A 83 -6.99 3.05 10.83
C VAL A 83 -7.96 3.11 12.01
N LYS A 84 -7.54 3.60 13.18
CA LYS A 84 -8.41 3.76 14.35
C LYS A 84 -9.43 4.90 14.18
N ALA A 85 -9.18 5.84 13.27
CA ALA A 85 -10.04 6.98 13.02
C ALA A 85 -11.08 6.74 11.90
N LEU A 86 -11.04 5.58 11.24
CA LEU A 86 -12.02 5.15 10.24
C LEU A 86 -13.35 4.71 10.87
#